data_AF-A0A846PA46-F1
#
_entry.id   AF-A0A846PA46-F1
#
_cell.length_a   1.000
_cell.length_b   1.000
_cell.length_c   1.000
_cell.angle_alpha   90.00
_cell.angle_beta   90.00
_cell.angle_gamma   90.00
#
_symmetry.space_group_name_H-M   'P 1'
#
loop_
_entity.id
_entity.type
_entity.pdbx_description
1 polymer ?
#
loop_
_entity_poly.entity_id
_entity_poly.type
_entity_poly.pdbx_seq_one_letter_code
_entity_poly.pdbx_strand_id
1 'polypeptide(L)' 'MKSDKVTIKIPRPLYTKIQQITRDSGFNSVTDFVVYVLRDIISEKGSEEREEFTPDELRAIKQRLKNLGYID' A
#
# COMPACT_ATOMS: atom_id res chain seq x y z
N MET A 1 10.53 10.85 -11.61
CA MET A 1 10.36 10.00 -12.81
C MET A 1 8.88 10.06 -13.18
N LYS A 2 8.51 10.41 -14.42
CA LYS A 2 7.11 10.31 -14.86
C LYS A 2 6.77 8.83 -14.94
N SER A 3 6.07 8.32 -13.94
CA SER A 3 5.56 6.95 -13.96
C SER A 3 4.60 6.80 -15.15
N ASP A 4 4.74 5.72 -15.91
CA ASP A 4 3.76 5.39 -16.95
C ASP A 4 2.38 5.25 -16.32
N LYS A 5 1.39 5.97 -16.88
CA LYS A 5 0.02 5.96 -16.39
C LYS A 5 -0.82 5.05 -17.28
N VAL A 6 -1.58 4.16 -16.65
CA VAL A 6 -2.58 3.33 -17.32
C VAL A 6 -3.97 3.96 -17.17
N THR A 7 -4.83 3.76 -18.16
CA THR A 7 -6.23 4.22 -18.11
C THR A 7 -7.13 3.05 -17.76
N ILE A 8 -7.99 3.22 -16.76
CA ILE A 8 -8.93 2.19 -16.30
C ILE A 8 -10.35 2.65 -16.64
N LYS A 9 -11.15 1.74 -17.22
CA LYS A 9 -12.58 2.00 -17.45
C LYS A 9 -13.34 1.77 -16.15
N ILE A 10 -14.13 2.75 -15.75
CA ILE A 10 -14.96 2.70 -14.54
C ILE A 10 -16.41 3.01 -14.91
N PRO A 11 -17.41 2.30 -14.36
CA PRO A 11 -18.81 2.61 -14.61
C PRO A 11 -19.14 4.07 -14.24
N ARG A 12 -19.87 4.77 -15.11
CA ARG A 12 -20.28 6.17 -14.87
C ARG A 12 -20.93 6.39 -13.50
N PRO A 13 -21.85 5.54 -13.01
CA PRO A 13 -22.44 5.74 -11.69
C PRO A 13 -21.43 5.73 -10.55
N LEU A 14 -20.38 4.89 -10.66
CA LEU A 14 -19.33 4.80 -9.65
C LEU A 14 -18.46 6.06 -9.66
N TYR A 15 -18.09 6.54 -10.85
CA TYR A 15 -17.35 7.79 -11.00
C TYR A 15 -18.09 8.98 -10.38
N THR A 16 -19.40 9.10 -10.61
CA THR A 16 -20.21 10.19 -10.03
C THR A 16 -20.25 10.14 -8.50
N LYS A 17 -20.40 8.95 -7.91
CA LYS A 17 -20.35 8.78 -6.46
C LYS A 17 -18.98 9.17 -5.89
N ILE A 18 -17.91 8.73 -6.53
CA ILE A 18 -16.54 9.10 -6.12
C ILE A 18 -16.36 10.61 -6.22
N GLN A 19 -16.83 11.24 -7.31
CA GLN A 19 -16.75 12.68 -7.50
C GLN A 19 -17.43 13.47 -6.37
N GLN A 20 -18.59 13.01 -5.89
CA GLN A 20 -19.27 13.60 -4.74
C GLN A 20 -18.41 13.48 -3.47
N ILE A 21 -17.89 12.29 -3.18
CA ILE A 21 -17.05 12.04 -2.00
C ILE A 21 -15.76 12.87 -2.03
N THR A 22 -15.14 13.01 -3.21
CA THR A 22 -13.89 13.77 -3.38
C THR A 22 -14.04 15.26 -3.15
N ARG A 23 -15.26 15.81 -3.35
CA ARG A 23 -15.52 17.24 -3.18
C ARG A 23 -15.35 17.69 -1.72
N ASP A 24 -15.64 16.79 -0.79
CA ASP A 24 -15.63 17.09 0.66
C ASP A 24 -14.36 16.56 1.36
N SER A 25 -13.53 15.77 0.68
CA SER A 25 -12.37 15.06 1.28
C SER A 25 -11.00 15.68 0.98
N GLY A 26 -10.96 16.87 0.36
CA GLY A 26 -9.72 17.62 0.14
C GLY A 26 -8.81 17.08 -0.98
N PHE A 27 -9.27 16.11 -1.77
CA PHE A 27 -8.53 15.60 -2.93
C PHE A 27 -8.68 16.53 -4.14
N ASN A 28 -7.58 16.77 -4.85
CA ASN A 28 -7.56 17.63 -6.04
C ASN A 28 -8.21 16.96 -7.27
N SER A 29 -8.29 15.63 -7.30
CA SER A 29 -8.92 14.90 -8.40
C SER A 29 -9.47 13.53 -7.97
N VAL A 30 -10.45 13.06 -8.74
CA VAL A 30 -10.97 11.68 -8.64
C VAL A 30 -9.86 10.65 -8.86
N THR A 31 -8.90 10.97 -9.74
CA THR A 31 -7.77 10.07 -10.01
C THR A 31 -6.88 9.91 -8.79
N ASP A 32 -6.58 11.01 -8.08
CA ASP A 32 -5.73 10.96 -6.88
C ASP A 32 -6.40 10.17 -5.75
N PHE A 33 -7.71 10.35 -5.57
CA PHE A 33 -8.48 9.56 -4.61
C PHE A 33 -8.45 8.07 -4.94
N VAL A 34 -8.69 7.70 -6.22
CA VAL A 34 -8.66 6.30 -6.64
C VAL A 34 -7.26 5.70 -6.46
N VAL A 35 -6.20 6.44 -6.79
CA VAL A 35 -4.81 5.99 -6.58
C VAL A 35 -4.52 5.81 -5.09
N TYR A 36 -4.97 6.72 -4.25
CA TYR A 36 -4.81 6.64 -2.80
C TYR A 36 -5.48 5.38 -2.23
N VAL A 37 -6.76 5.17 -2.53
CA VAL A 37 -7.53 4.01 -2.05
C VAL A 37 -6.94 2.70 -2.57
N LEU A 38 -6.55 2.64 -3.86
CA LEU A 38 -5.92 1.44 -4.40
C LEU A 38 -4.58 1.15 -3.73
N ARG A 39 -3.77 2.18 -3.44
CA ARG A 39 -2.50 2.01 -2.73
C ARG A 39 -2.74 1.53 -1.30
N ASP A 40 -3.75 2.06 -0.61
CA ASP A 40 -4.09 1.68 0.75
C ASP A 40 -4.51 0.20 0.83
N ILE A 41 -5.44 -0.22 -0.04
CA ILE A 41 -5.89 -1.62 -0.13
C ILE A 41 -4.74 -2.57 -0.48
N ILE A 42 -3.88 -2.19 -1.43
CA ILE A 42 -2.70 -2.99 -1.80
C ILE A 42 -1.66 -2.96 -0.68
N SER A 43 -1.52 -1.90 0.09
CA SER A 43 -0.60 -1.86 1.22
C SER A 43 -1.11 -2.72 2.38
N GLU A 44 -2.42 -2.70 2.64
CA GLU A 44 -3.06 -3.55 3.64
C GLU A 44 -2.93 -5.04 3.26
N LYS A 45 -3.20 -5.40 2.00
CA LYS A 45 -3.00 -6.77 1.48
C LYS A 45 -1.52 -7.14 1.27
N GLY A 46 -0.68 -6.18 0.91
CA GLY A 46 0.77 -6.33 0.76
C GLY A 46 1.49 -6.45 2.10
N SER A 47 0.79 -6.25 3.22
CA SER A 47 1.24 -6.68 4.54
C SER A 47 1.31 -8.21 4.65
N GLU A 48 0.55 -8.95 3.84
CA GLU A 48 0.68 -10.42 3.73
C GLU A 48 1.95 -10.81 2.94
N GLU A 49 2.49 -9.90 2.11
CA GLU A 49 3.80 -10.04 1.43
C GLU A 49 4.97 -9.42 2.20
N ARG A 50 4.75 -8.89 3.42
CA ARG A 50 5.86 -8.82 4.37
C ARG A 50 6.11 -10.25 4.80
N GLU A 51 6.99 -10.93 4.05
CA GLU A 51 7.61 -12.20 4.40
C GLU A 51 7.53 -12.42 5.90
N GLU A 52 6.55 -13.22 6.36
CA GLU A 52 6.65 -13.83 7.66
C GLU A 52 7.98 -14.56 7.63
N PHE A 53 9.00 -13.98 8.28
CA PHE A 53 10.34 -14.55 8.26
C PHE A 53 10.21 -16.04 8.51
N THR A 54 10.76 -16.83 7.59
CA THR A 54 10.79 -18.27 7.80
C THR A 54 11.49 -18.53 9.15
N PRO A 55 11.17 -19.62 9.86
CA PRO A 55 11.78 -19.91 11.15
C PRO A 55 13.32 -19.83 11.14
N ASP A 56 13.95 -20.12 9.99
CA ASP A 56 15.39 -20.07 9.80
C ASP A 56 15.91 -18.64 9.56
N GLU A 57 15.20 -17.79 8.83
CA GLU A 57 15.53 -16.36 8.70
C GLU A 57 15.43 -15.64 10.03
N LEU A 58 14.39 -15.95 10.83
CA LEU A 58 14.24 -15.40 12.16
C LEU A 58 15.40 -15.80 13.08
N ARG A 59 15.88 -17.05 12.98
CA ARG A 59 17.08 -17.51 13.71
C ARG A 59 18.34 -16.77 13.26
N ALA A 60 18.53 -16.59 11.95
CA ALA A 60 19.67 -15.87 11.41
C ALA A 60 19.70 -14.40 11.86
N ILE A 61 18.54 -13.74 11.87
CA ILE A 61 18.39 -12.36 12.34
C ILE A 61 18.64 -12.29 13.85
N LYS A 62 18.07 -13.20 14.66
CA LYS A 62 18.34 -13.27 16.10
C LYS A 62 19.82 -13.48 16.40
N GLN A 63 20.48 -14.38 15.68
CA GLN A 63 21.92 -14.62 15.84
C GLN A 63 22.74 -13.37 15.51
N ARG A 64 22.37 -12.67 14.42
CA ARG A 64 23.02 -11.42 14.01
C ARG A 64 22.82 -10.31 15.04
N LEU A 65 21.62 -10.17 15.59
CA LEU A 65 21.30 -9.18 16.63
C LEU A 65 22.04 -9.49 17.95
N LYS A 66 22.17 -10.78 18.31
CA LYS A 66 22.95 -11.22 19.47
C LYS A 66 24.44 -10.90 19.31
N ASN A 67 25.00 -11.17 18.13
CA ASN A 67 26.39 -10.83 17.81
C ASN A 67 26.67 -9.32 17.84
N LEU A 68 25.64 -8.52 17.59
CA LEU A 68 25.70 -7.05 17.63
C LEU A 68 25.33 -6.48 19.02
N GLY A 69 24.98 -7.32 20.00
CA GLY A 69 24.68 -6.89 21.38
C GLY A 69 23.33 -6.20 21.57
N TYR A 70 22.40 -6.34 20.62
CA TYR A 70 21.06 -5.75 20.72
C TYR A 70 20.07 -6.61 21.51
N ILE A 71 20.34 -7.91 21.65
CA ILE A 71 19.52 -8.88 22.40
C ILE A 71 20.44 -9.87 23.12
N ASP A 72 20.09 -10.26 24.36
CA ASP A 72 20.78 -11.30 25.16
C ASP A 72 20.21 -12.70 24.92
#